data_AF-A0AAU2UG17-F1
#
_entry.id   AF-A0AAU2UG17-F1
#
_cell.length_a   1.000
_cell.length_b   1.000
_cell.length_c   1.000
_cell.angle_alpha   90.00
_cell.angle_beta   90.00
_cell.angle_gamma   90.00
#
_symmetry.space_group_name_H-M   'P 1'
#
loop_
_entity.id
_entity.type
_entity.pdbx_description
1 polymer ?
#
loop_
_entity_poly.entity_id
_entity_poly.type
_entity_poly.pdbx_seq_one_letter_code
_entity_poly.pdbx_strand_id
1 'polypeptide(L)'
;MTGKGTLDQDDWAWDEFLAFLRLSKTPPANLLLSSYWTMGAVRHGEYIAKVRITPDPSAAAAVVRRDIDPASAQEVFRPALQAELRERPYTFDIQVQLCTDLERMPVEDTTVEWPEQLSPSTTVAKLRLPRQDISGPENLEKMDALSFTPWRVTAEHAPLGNIMRARKEVYRRSSIERHKLNQQPRTEPRSADEVLGPPR
;
A
#
# COMPACT_ATOMS: atom_id res chain seq x y z
N MET A 1 -14.91 22.54 12.88
CA MET A 1 -15.28 23.28 14.12
C MET A 1 -14.36 22.78 15.21
N THR A 2 -13.55 23.54 15.94
CA THR A 2 -13.35 24.96 16.31
C THR A 2 -12.37 25.68 15.34
N GLY A 3 -12.22 26.99 15.20
CA GLY A 3 -12.75 28.20 15.81
C GLY A 3 -11.76 29.33 15.50
N LYS A 4 -12.14 30.33 14.67
CA LYS A 4 -11.44 31.62 14.40
C LYS A 4 -9.92 31.56 14.17
N GLY A 5 -9.48 30.98 13.05
CA GLY A 5 -8.16 31.24 12.48
C GLY A 5 -8.30 32.14 11.26
N THR A 6 -7.64 33.29 11.24
CA THR A 6 -7.37 34.08 10.03
C THR A 6 -6.04 33.60 9.48
N LEU A 7 -6.06 32.52 8.70
CA LEU A 7 -4.96 32.21 7.79
C LEU A 7 -5.13 33.12 6.57
N ASP A 8 -4.07 33.81 6.17
CA ASP A 8 -4.06 34.55 4.91
C ASP A 8 -4.40 33.59 3.76
N GLN A 9 -5.27 34.05 2.86
CA GLN A 9 -5.86 33.25 1.81
C GLN A 9 -4.92 33.15 0.59
N ASP A 10 -3.65 32.81 0.82
CA ASP A 10 -2.68 32.55 -0.24
C ASP A 10 -2.15 31.13 -0.11
N ASP A 11 -2.85 30.23 -0.78
CA ASP A 11 -2.32 29.08 -1.52
C ASP A 11 -3.54 28.34 -2.05
N TRP A 12 -3.95 28.64 -3.28
CA TRP A 12 -4.99 27.85 -3.91
C TRP A 12 -4.45 26.42 -3.99
N ALA A 13 -5.15 25.47 -3.38
CA ALA A 13 -4.88 24.04 -3.36
C ALA A 13 -5.04 23.39 -4.75
N TRP A 14 -4.60 24.07 -5.81
CA TRP A 14 -4.74 23.66 -7.19
C TRP A 14 -4.04 22.34 -7.47
N ASP A 15 -2.86 22.11 -6.89
CA ASP A 15 -2.15 20.85 -7.04
C ASP A 15 -2.91 19.70 -6.35
N GLU A 16 -3.47 19.94 -5.16
CA GLU A 16 -4.30 18.96 -4.45
C GLU A 16 -5.61 18.68 -5.20
N PHE A 17 -6.24 19.72 -5.75
CA PHE A 17 -7.44 19.63 -6.58
C PHE A 17 -7.17 18.90 -7.89
N LEU A 18 -6.05 19.17 -8.56
CA LEU A 18 -5.64 18.47 -9.77
C LEU A 18 -5.27 17.01 -9.49
N ALA A 19 -4.61 16.72 -8.36
CA ALA A 19 -4.37 15.36 -7.91
C ALA A 19 -5.69 14.62 -7.64
N PHE A 20 -6.67 15.27 -7.01
CA PHE A 20 -8.02 14.74 -6.82
C PHE A 20 -8.73 14.47 -8.16
N LEU A 21 -8.66 15.39 -9.12
CA LEU A 21 -9.23 15.22 -10.46
C LEU A 21 -8.56 14.08 -11.26
N ARG A 22 -7.25 13.85 -11.07
CA ARG A 22 -6.55 12.71 -11.69
C ARG A 22 -7.03 11.39 -11.07
N LEU A 23 -7.17 11.33 -9.75
CA LEU A 23 -7.69 10.15 -9.05
C LEU A 23 -9.13 9.84 -9.49
N SER A 24 -9.99 10.85 -9.63
CA SER A 24 -11.39 10.67 -10.05
C SER A 24 -11.55 10.18 -11.50
N LYS A 25 -10.51 10.29 -12.33
CA LYS A 25 -10.51 9.83 -13.72
C LYS A 25 -9.91 8.44 -13.91
N THR A 26 -9.35 7.83 -12.86
CA THR A 26 -8.80 6.48 -12.94
C THR A 26 -9.95 5.48 -12.83
N PRO A 27 -10.22 4.67 -13.86
CA PRO A 27 -11.31 3.70 -13.79
C PRO A 27 -11.03 2.68 -12.67
N PRO A 28 -12.02 2.34 -11.85
CA PRO A 28 -11.89 1.26 -10.89
C PRO A 28 -11.56 -0.04 -11.62
N ALA A 29 -10.44 -0.64 -11.26
CA ALA A 29 -9.96 -1.88 -11.86
C ALA A 29 -9.75 -2.93 -10.77
N ASN A 30 -9.59 -4.18 -11.20
CA ASN A 30 -9.21 -5.27 -10.30
C ASN A 30 -7.96 -4.90 -9.50
N LEU A 31 -7.91 -5.28 -8.22
CA LEU A 31 -6.76 -5.07 -7.35
C LEU A 31 -5.47 -5.68 -7.94
N LEU A 32 -5.60 -6.77 -8.70
CA LEU A 32 -4.48 -7.43 -9.38
C LEU A 32 -3.90 -6.64 -10.57
N LEU A 33 -4.54 -5.54 -10.98
CA LEU A 33 -4.06 -4.62 -12.01
C LEU A 33 -3.47 -3.33 -11.42
N SER A 34 -3.57 -3.15 -10.11
CA SER A 34 -3.14 -1.92 -9.45
C SER A 34 -1.66 -1.96 -9.08
N SER A 35 -0.98 -0.84 -9.26
CA SER A 35 0.33 -0.61 -8.64
C SER A 35 0.14 -0.02 -7.24
N TYR A 36 1.09 -0.30 -6.34
CA TYR A 36 1.10 0.17 -4.96
C TYR A 36 2.45 0.78 -4.63
N TRP A 37 2.46 1.88 -3.88
CA TRP A 37 3.69 2.63 -3.58
C TRP A 37 3.86 2.84 -2.08
N THR A 38 5.10 2.95 -1.61
CA THR A 38 5.39 3.39 -0.24
C THR A 38 4.96 4.84 0.01
N MET A 39 4.79 5.62 -1.06
CA MET A 39 4.55 7.07 -1.11
C MET A 39 5.72 7.87 -0.51
N GLY A 40 6.02 7.64 0.76
CA GLY A 40 7.21 8.16 1.44
C GLY A 40 8.49 7.43 1.04
N ALA A 41 9.61 8.12 1.19
CA ALA A 41 10.93 7.55 1.03
C ALA A 41 11.33 6.68 2.23
N VAL A 42 12.21 5.72 2.00
CA VAL A 42 12.78 4.83 3.00
C VAL A 42 14.30 4.82 2.85
N ARG A 43 15.03 4.47 3.91
CA ARG A 43 16.42 4.08 3.79
C ARG A 43 16.54 2.79 2.99
N HIS A 44 17.67 2.62 2.34
CA HIS A 44 18.08 1.39 1.70
C HIS A 44 19.60 1.25 1.88
N GLY A 45 20.01 0.86 3.08
CA GLY A 45 21.40 0.94 3.53
C GLY A 45 21.87 2.40 3.58
N GLU A 46 22.90 2.72 2.79
CA GLU A 46 23.44 4.08 2.62
C GLU A 46 22.62 4.94 1.65
N TYR A 47 21.64 4.36 0.96
CA TYR A 47 20.82 5.05 -0.03
C TYR A 47 19.45 5.45 0.52
N ILE A 48 18.76 6.31 -0.23
CA ILE A 48 17.37 6.68 -0.03
C ILE A 48 16.59 6.17 -1.23
N ALA A 49 15.40 5.62 -1.01
CA ALA A 49 14.59 5.07 -2.10
C ALA A 49 13.09 5.24 -1.88
N LYS A 50 12.33 5.18 -2.99
CA LYS A 50 10.91 4.83 -2.97
C LYS A 50 10.77 3.39 -3.49
N VAL A 51 9.79 2.67 -2.96
CA VAL A 51 9.49 1.29 -3.37
C VAL A 51 8.08 1.23 -3.95
N ARG A 52 7.91 0.49 -5.04
CA ARG A 52 6.60 0.17 -5.61
C ARG A 52 6.45 -1.32 -5.86
N ILE A 53 5.21 -1.80 -5.82
CA ILE A 53 4.82 -3.15 -6.17
C ILE A 53 3.83 -3.02 -7.33
N THR A 54 4.18 -3.57 -8.48
CA THR A 54 3.39 -3.47 -9.72
C THR A 54 3.13 -4.86 -10.29
N PRO A 55 1.96 -5.16 -10.88
CA PRO A 55 1.72 -6.48 -11.42
C PRO A 55 2.71 -6.79 -12.53
N ASP A 56 3.28 -8.01 -12.48
CA ASP A 56 4.10 -8.52 -13.57
C ASP A 56 3.29 -8.49 -14.87
N PRO A 57 3.87 -8.10 -16.03
CA PRO A 57 3.11 -7.96 -17.27
C PRO A 57 2.32 -9.21 -17.69
N SER A 58 2.88 -10.40 -17.45
CA SER A 58 2.20 -11.66 -17.76
C SER A 58 1.05 -11.94 -16.78
N ALA A 59 1.23 -11.61 -15.49
CA ALA A 59 0.18 -11.72 -14.49
C ALA A 59 -0.96 -10.72 -14.76
N ALA A 60 -0.63 -9.48 -15.13
CA ALA A 60 -1.60 -8.45 -15.50
C ALA A 60 -2.41 -8.85 -16.76
N ALA A 61 -1.76 -9.46 -17.75
CA ALA A 61 -2.43 -9.99 -18.94
C ALA A 61 -3.38 -11.16 -18.62
N ALA A 62 -3.07 -11.94 -17.58
CA ALA A 62 -3.86 -13.09 -17.17
C ALA A 62 -5.12 -12.75 -16.36
N VAL A 63 -5.30 -11.48 -15.93
CA VAL A 63 -6.49 -11.03 -15.19
C VAL A 63 -7.72 -11.05 -16.10
N VAL A 64 -8.73 -11.83 -15.72
CA VAL A 64 -9.98 -11.98 -16.49
C VAL A 64 -11.00 -10.91 -16.11
N ARG A 65 -11.23 -10.72 -14.80
CA ARG A 65 -12.21 -9.77 -14.24
C ARG A 65 -11.57 -8.39 -14.09
N ARG A 66 -11.26 -7.74 -15.21
CA ARG A 66 -10.47 -6.51 -15.25
C ARG A 66 -11.24 -5.30 -14.73
N ASP A 67 -12.46 -5.14 -15.21
CA ASP A 67 -13.31 -3.98 -14.92
C ASP A 67 -14.08 -4.19 -13.61
N ILE A 68 -14.15 -3.14 -12.80
CA ILE A 68 -14.92 -3.11 -11.56
C ILE A 68 -15.94 -1.98 -11.68
N ASP A 69 -17.21 -2.29 -11.48
CA ASP A 69 -18.27 -1.29 -11.35
C ASP A 69 -18.58 -1.07 -9.86
N PRO A 70 -18.15 0.05 -9.24
CA PRO A 70 -18.43 0.34 -7.84
C PRO A 70 -19.91 0.54 -7.52
N ALA A 71 -20.76 0.81 -8.52
CA ALA A 71 -22.19 0.97 -8.32
C ALA A 71 -22.95 -0.37 -8.31
N SER A 72 -22.30 -1.47 -8.72
CA SER A 72 -22.96 -2.77 -8.89
C SER A 72 -23.31 -3.47 -7.57
N ALA A 73 -22.55 -3.25 -6.50
CA ALA A 73 -22.78 -3.87 -5.19
C ALA A 73 -22.07 -3.11 -4.05
N GLN A 74 -22.41 -3.44 -2.81
CA GLN A 74 -21.74 -2.90 -1.62
C GLN A 74 -20.27 -3.31 -1.52
N GLU A 75 -19.93 -4.54 -1.93
CA GLU A 75 -18.55 -5.04 -1.98
C GLU A 75 -18.23 -5.56 -3.38
N VAL A 76 -17.36 -4.87 -4.11
CA VAL A 76 -17.03 -5.21 -5.51
C VAL A 76 -15.62 -5.77 -5.69
N PHE A 77 -14.65 -5.30 -4.88
CA PHE A 77 -13.25 -5.69 -5.02
C PHE A 77 -12.94 -7.07 -4.45
N ARG A 78 -13.51 -7.40 -3.27
CA ARG A 78 -13.23 -8.67 -2.59
C ARG A 78 -13.74 -9.88 -3.39
N PRO A 79 -14.98 -9.90 -3.91
CA PRO A 79 -15.44 -11.02 -4.75
C PRO A 79 -14.61 -11.18 -6.03
N ALA A 80 -14.21 -10.07 -6.66
CA ALA A 80 -13.36 -10.10 -7.84
C ALA A 80 -11.97 -10.71 -7.55
N LEU A 81 -11.32 -10.28 -6.46
CA LEU A 81 -10.03 -10.84 -6.03
C LEU A 81 -10.14 -12.32 -5.67
N GLN A 82 -11.17 -12.73 -4.93
CA GLN A 82 -11.44 -14.12 -4.60
C GLN A 82 -11.57 -14.99 -5.84
N ALA A 83 -12.35 -14.54 -6.83
CA ALA A 83 -12.60 -15.30 -8.04
C ALA A 83 -11.33 -15.47 -8.89
N GLU A 84 -10.47 -14.44 -8.98
CA GLU A 84 -9.17 -14.54 -9.66
C GLU A 84 -8.22 -15.51 -8.93
N LEU A 85 -8.05 -15.36 -7.62
CA LEU A 85 -7.09 -16.16 -6.84
C LEU A 85 -7.44 -17.64 -6.73
N ARG A 86 -8.74 -18.00 -6.83
CA ARG A 86 -9.17 -19.41 -6.88
C ARG A 86 -8.75 -20.11 -8.16
N GLU A 87 -8.58 -19.38 -9.25
CA GLU A 87 -8.28 -19.96 -10.55
C GLU A 87 -6.79 -20.09 -10.82
N ARG A 88 -6.00 -19.05 -10.48
CA ARG A 88 -4.61 -18.97 -10.90
C ARG A 88 -3.71 -18.17 -9.94
N PRO A 89 -2.39 -18.42 -9.94
CA PRO A 89 -1.44 -17.60 -9.21
C PRO A 89 -1.20 -16.26 -9.93
N TYR A 90 -0.78 -15.25 -9.18
CA TYR A 90 -0.37 -13.94 -9.70
C TYR A 90 1.02 -13.57 -9.19
N THR A 91 1.74 -12.76 -9.95
CA THR A 91 3.06 -12.27 -9.58
C THR A 91 3.09 -10.75 -9.70
N PHE A 92 3.77 -10.10 -8.76
CA PHE A 92 4.07 -8.68 -8.79
C PHE A 92 5.59 -8.48 -8.78
N ASP A 93 6.05 -7.47 -9.51
CA ASP A 93 7.41 -6.98 -9.44
C ASP A 93 7.54 -5.97 -8.30
N ILE A 94 8.48 -6.23 -7.39
CA ILE A 94 8.90 -5.27 -6.37
C ILE A 94 10.03 -4.44 -6.99
N GLN A 95 9.78 -3.13 -7.09
CA GLN A 95 10.67 -2.20 -7.76
C GLN A 95 11.15 -1.11 -6.82
N VAL A 96 12.40 -0.69 -7.00
CA VAL A 96 13.07 0.34 -6.20
C VAL A 96 13.48 1.47 -7.12
N GLN A 97 13.24 2.71 -6.69
CA GLN A 97 13.71 3.93 -7.32
C GLN A 97 14.60 4.67 -6.32
N LEU A 98 15.91 4.78 -6.62
CA LEU A 98 16.88 5.42 -5.73
C LEU A 98 16.82 6.94 -5.87
N CYS A 99 17.00 7.67 -4.78
CA CYS A 99 17.12 9.12 -4.80
C CYS A 99 18.51 9.52 -5.31
N THR A 100 18.56 10.26 -6.41
CA THR A 100 19.82 10.77 -7.01
C THR A 100 19.99 12.28 -6.85
N ASP A 101 18.91 13.01 -6.53
CA ASP A 101 18.88 14.46 -6.41
C ASP A 101 17.82 14.86 -5.36
N LEU A 102 18.23 15.34 -4.18
CA LEU A 102 17.32 15.69 -3.09
C LEU A 102 16.46 16.93 -3.35
N GLU A 103 16.86 17.81 -4.26
CA GLU A 103 16.07 18.99 -4.63
C GLU A 103 14.89 18.57 -5.52
N ARG A 104 15.15 17.68 -6.49
CA ARG A 104 14.14 17.20 -7.45
C ARG A 104 13.39 15.96 -6.99
N MET A 105 13.92 15.25 -5.99
CA MET A 105 13.37 14.03 -5.42
C MET A 105 13.24 14.18 -3.90
N PRO A 106 12.42 15.14 -3.42
CA PRO A 106 12.36 15.48 -2.01
C PRO A 106 11.82 14.33 -1.17
N VAL A 107 12.39 14.19 0.03
CA VAL A 107 11.97 13.20 1.05
C VAL A 107 10.79 13.71 1.87
N GLU A 108 10.77 15.01 2.18
CA GLU A 108 9.77 15.62 3.06
C GLU A 108 8.47 15.99 2.33
N ASP A 109 8.48 16.01 0.99
CA ASP A 109 7.31 16.27 0.17
C ASP A 109 6.91 15.02 -0.63
N THR A 110 5.82 14.38 -0.20
CA THR A 110 5.29 13.17 -0.84
C THR A 110 4.35 13.45 -2.01
N THR A 111 4.03 14.73 -2.27
CA THR A 111 3.19 15.13 -3.41
C THR A 111 3.98 15.18 -4.71
N VAL A 112 5.31 15.33 -4.61
CA VAL A 112 6.22 15.35 -5.75
C VAL A 112 6.51 13.92 -6.24
N GLU A 113 6.10 13.66 -7.49
CA GLU A 113 6.51 12.48 -8.23
C GLU A 113 7.99 12.58 -8.61
N TRP A 114 8.73 11.50 -8.36
CA TRP A 114 10.15 11.43 -8.64
C TRP A 114 10.40 11.09 -10.12
N PRO A 115 11.10 11.95 -10.90
CA PRO A 115 11.22 11.75 -12.34
C PRO A 115 11.97 10.46 -12.71
N GLU A 116 11.37 9.60 -13.53
CA GLU A 116 12.02 8.35 -13.97
C GLU A 116 13.27 8.58 -14.82
N GLN A 117 13.41 9.76 -15.46
CA GLN A 117 14.62 10.14 -16.21
C GLN A 117 15.83 10.36 -15.30
N LEU A 118 15.62 10.73 -14.03
CA LEU A 118 16.68 10.90 -13.04
C LEU A 118 17.05 9.60 -12.33
N SER A 119 16.04 8.78 -12.05
CA SER A 119 16.23 7.43 -11.54
C SER A 119 15.10 6.54 -12.05
N PRO A 120 15.38 5.56 -12.92
CA PRO A 120 14.36 4.59 -13.32
C PRO A 120 14.03 3.64 -12.17
N SER A 121 12.80 3.11 -12.18
CA SER A 121 12.40 2.05 -11.25
C SER A 121 13.01 0.70 -11.69
N THR A 122 13.74 0.04 -10.81
CA THR A 122 14.40 -1.24 -11.10
C THR A 122 13.73 -2.38 -10.33
N THR A 123 13.37 -3.48 -11.00
CA THR A 123 12.85 -4.69 -10.35
C THR A 123 13.96 -5.38 -9.56
N VAL A 124 13.76 -5.56 -8.26
CA VAL A 124 14.71 -6.19 -7.34
C VAL A 124 14.22 -7.52 -6.78
N ALA A 125 12.90 -7.75 -6.78
CA ALA A 125 12.30 -8.99 -6.30
C ALA A 125 10.94 -9.24 -6.96
N LYS A 126 10.43 -10.46 -6.80
CA LYS A 126 9.08 -10.84 -7.23
C LYS A 126 8.26 -11.33 -6.04
N LEU A 127 7.07 -10.78 -5.85
CA LEU A 127 6.06 -11.27 -4.93
C LEU A 127 5.15 -12.24 -5.67
N ARG A 128 5.11 -13.50 -5.23
CA ARG A 128 4.25 -14.53 -5.81
C ARG A 128 3.07 -14.79 -4.89
N LEU A 129 1.86 -14.60 -5.42
CA LEU A 129 0.62 -14.98 -4.78
C LEU A 129 0.19 -16.34 -5.37
N PRO A 130 0.24 -17.44 -4.59
CA PRO A 130 -0.21 -18.73 -5.08
C PRO A 130 -1.72 -18.72 -5.33
N ARG A 131 -2.19 -19.64 -6.18
CA ARG A 131 -3.61 -19.97 -6.29
C ARG A 131 -4.12 -20.39 -4.92
N GLN A 132 -5.17 -19.75 -4.43
CA GLN A 132 -5.69 -19.94 -3.08
C GLN A 132 -7.15 -19.51 -2.99
N ASP A 133 -7.90 -20.13 -2.07
CA ASP A 133 -9.24 -19.67 -1.72
C ASP A 133 -9.18 -18.81 -0.46
N ILE A 134 -9.46 -17.51 -0.61
CA ILE A 134 -9.47 -16.55 0.51
C ILE A 134 -10.88 -16.28 1.04
N SER A 135 -11.89 -17.03 0.61
CA SER A 135 -13.29 -16.76 0.97
C SER A 135 -13.75 -17.33 2.31
N GLY A 136 -12.89 -18.09 2.99
CA GLY A 136 -13.18 -18.60 4.34
C GLY A 136 -13.58 -17.45 5.28
N PRO A 137 -14.74 -17.53 5.96
CA PRO A 137 -15.20 -16.47 6.85
C PRO A 137 -14.21 -16.20 8.00
N GLU A 138 -13.46 -17.22 8.42
CA GLU A 138 -12.41 -17.11 9.43
C GLU A 138 -11.25 -16.20 9.00
N ASN A 139 -11.05 -15.98 7.69
CA ASN A 139 -9.98 -15.11 7.20
C ASN A 139 -10.23 -13.66 7.61
N LEU A 140 -11.49 -13.21 7.73
CA LEU A 140 -11.78 -11.83 8.13
C LEU A 140 -11.37 -11.58 9.58
N GLU A 141 -11.70 -12.50 10.49
CA GLU A 141 -11.32 -12.40 11.89
C GLU A 141 -9.79 -12.48 12.05
N LYS A 142 -9.15 -13.43 11.37
CA LYS A 142 -7.68 -13.57 11.34
C LYS A 142 -7.00 -12.31 10.80
N MET A 143 -7.50 -11.76 9.69
CA MET A 143 -6.97 -10.53 9.08
C MET A 143 -7.19 -9.31 9.98
N ASP A 144 -8.34 -9.20 10.63
CA ASP A 144 -8.61 -8.12 11.57
C ASP A 144 -7.62 -8.16 12.74
N ALA A 145 -7.30 -9.33 13.30
CA ALA A 145 -6.30 -9.45 14.36
C ALA A 145 -4.86 -9.06 13.93
N LEU A 146 -4.55 -8.95 12.64
CA LEU A 146 -3.21 -8.56 12.18
C LEU A 146 -2.99 -7.05 12.24
N SER A 147 -1.74 -6.64 12.49
CA SER A 147 -1.29 -5.24 12.43
C SER A 147 -0.15 -5.08 11.44
N PHE A 148 -0.32 -4.19 10.45
CA PHE A 148 0.73 -3.83 9.51
C PHE A 148 1.23 -2.42 9.80
N THR A 149 2.55 -2.23 9.86
CA THR A 149 3.17 -0.92 10.06
C THR A 149 4.43 -0.80 9.22
N PRO A 150 4.69 0.38 8.58
CA PRO A 150 5.92 0.59 7.81
C PRO A 150 7.17 0.63 8.69
N TRP A 151 7.02 0.67 10.02
CA TRP A 151 8.12 0.72 10.99
C TRP A 151 8.58 -0.65 11.47
N ARG A 152 8.00 -1.75 10.97
CA ARG A 152 8.51 -3.11 11.21
C ARG A 152 9.64 -3.43 10.22
N VAL A 153 10.76 -2.72 10.37
CA VAL A 153 11.92 -2.79 9.48
C VAL A 153 13.22 -2.64 10.26
N THR A 154 14.35 -2.96 9.63
CA THR A 154 15.68 -2.66 10.19
C THR A 154 16.01 -1.17 10.09
N ALA A 155 17.03 -0.71 10.81
CA ALA A 155 17.50 0.68 10.71
C ALA A 155 17.92 1.05 9.27
N GLU A 156 18.51 0.11 8.54
CA GLU A 156 18.91 0.26 7.13
C GLU A 156 17.74 0.43 6.17
N HIS A 157 16.52 0.08 6.59
CA HIS A 157 15.29 0.22 5.81
C HIS A 157 14.27 1.18 6.44
N ALA A 158 14.71 1.98 7.42
CA ALA A 158 13.84 2.85 8.18
C ALA A 158 13.10 3.85 7.29
N PRO A 159 11.80 4.09 7.52
CA PRO A 159 11.07 5.14 6.83
C PRO A 159 11.64 6.54 7.10
N LEU A 160 11.59 7.40 6.09
CA LEU A 160 12.09 8.76 6.13
C LEU A 160 10.96 9.79 5.93
N GLY A 161 11.20 11.01 6.38
CA GLY A 161 10.24 12.10 6.27
C GLY A 161 9.28 12.22 7.46
N ASN A 162 8.72 13.42 7.64
CA ASN A 162 7.80 13.76 8.71
C ASN A 162 6.53 12.92 8.69
N ILE A 163 5.93 12.72 7.51
CA ILE A 163 4.71 11.90 7.36
C ILE A 163 4.98 10.46 7.80
N MET A 164 6.10 9.86 7.38
CA MET A 164 6.43 8.50 7.79
C MET A 164 6.71 8.43 9.30
N ARG A 165 7.43 9.41 9.88
CA ARG A 165 7.64 9.48 11.35
C ARG A 165 6.32 9.54 12.11
N ALA A 166 5.36 10.35 11.65
CA ALA A 166 4.03 10.43 12.24
C ALA A 166 3.29 9.08 12.18
N ARG A 167 3.38 8.35 11.05
CA ARG A 167 2.79 7.02 10.91
C ARG A 167 3.25 6.02 11.97
N LYS A 168 4.45 6.19 12.56
CA LYS A 168 4.94 5.29 13.63
C LYS A 168 3.97 5.24 14.81
N GLU A 169 3.66 6.40 15.37
CA GLU A 169 2.82 6.50 16.55
C GLU A 169 1.34 6.29 16.21
N VAL A 170 0.89 6.80 15.08
CA VAL A 170 -0.51 6.65 14.63
C VAL A 170 -0.87 5.17 14.46
N TYR A 171 -0.05 4.39 13.75
CA TYR A 171 -0.31 2.95 13.56
C TYR A 171 -0.21 2.19 14.88
N ARG A 172 0.74 2.54 15.75
CA ARG A 172 0.89 1.90 17.06
C ARG A 172 -0.35 2.11 17.93
N ARG A 173 -0.84 3.34 18.02
CA ARG A 173 -2.04 3.68 18.81
C ARG A 173 -3.30 3.08 18.20
N SER A 174 -3.46 3.15 16.89
CA SER A 174 -4.57 2.51 16.18
C SER A 174 -4.60 1.00 16.45
N SER A 175 -3.46 0.31 16.35
CA SER A 175 -3.35 -1.11 16.68
C SER A 175 -3.76 -1.38 18.13
N ILE A 176 -3.21 -0.66 19.11
CA ILE A 176 -3.55 -0.85 20.54
C ILE A 176 -5.05 -0.68 20.79
N GLU A 177 -5.65 0.41 20.32
CA GLU A 177 -7.06 0.70 20.56
C GLU A 177 -7.97 -0.30 19.85
N ARG A 178 -7.67 -0.65 18.58
CA ARG A 178 -8.48 -1.62 17.82
C ARG A 178 -8.50 -2.98 18.50
N HIS A 179 -7.36 -3.48 18.97
CA HIS A 179 -7.29 -4.76 19.67
C HIS A 179 -8.06 -4.73 21.00
N LYS A 180 -7.97 -3.62 21.74
CA LYS A 180 -8.72 -3.44 22.99
C LYS A 180 -10.23 -3.45 22.75
N LEU A 181 -10.70 -2.69 21.75
CA LEU A 181 -12.12 -2.59 21.41
C LEU A 181 -12.68 -3.92 20.89
N ASN A 182 -11.90 -4.64 20.09
CA ASN A 182 -12.30 -5.92 19.50
C ASN A 182 -12.04 -7.11 20.45
N GLN A 183 -11.51 -6.88 21.65
CA GLN A 183 -11.15 -7.91 22.63
C GLN A 183 -10.18 -8.97 22.05
N GLN A 184 -9.29 -8.54 21.14
CA GLN A 184 -8.33 -9.40 20.46
C GLN A 184 -6.94 -9.26 21.09
N PRO A 185 -6.16 -10.35 21.22
CA PRO A 185 -4.78 -10.26 21.69
C PRO A 185 -3.90 -9.55 20.64
N ARG A 186 -3.20 -8.49 21.06
CA ARG A 186 -2.22 -7.83 20.21
C ARG A 186 -0.90 -8.59 20.24
N THR A 187 -0.74 -9.53 19.31
CA THR A 187 0.44 -10.39 19.22
C THR A 187 0.98 -10.40 17.79
N GLU A 188 2.29 -10.48 17.67
CA GLU A 188 2.94 -10.56 16.37
C GLU A 188 3.11 -12.02 15.97
N PRO A 189 2.56 -12.45 14.82
CA PRO A 189 2.75 -13.81 14.37
C PRO A 189 4.21 -14.06 13.98
N ARG A 190 4.67 -15.29 14.25
CA ARG A 190 6.01 -15.77 13.92
C ARG A 190 6.06 -16.45 12.55
N SER A 191 4.92 -16.95 12.07
CA SER A 191 4.76 -17.56 10.77
C SER A 191 3.36 -17.32 10.20
N ALA A 192 3.21 -17.55 8.90
CA ALA A 192 1.88 -17.55 8.28
C ALA A 192 0.99 -18.66 8.85
N ASP A 193 1.56 -19.84 9.15
CA ASP A 193 0.82 -20.99 9.68
C ASP A 193 0.19 -20.71 11.06
N GLU A 194 0.81 -19.85 11.88
CA GLU A 194 0.26 -19.44 13.18
C GLU A 194 -1.06 -18.67 13.03
N VAL A 195 -1.26 -18.00 11.89
CA VAL A 195 -2.45 -17.19 11.61
C VAL A 195 -3.43 -17.96 10.74
N LEU A 196 -2.96 -18.52 9.63
CA LEU A 196 -3.79 -19.10 8.58
C LEU A 196 -4.02 -20.61 8.79
N GLY A 197 -3.20 -21.28 9.59
CA GLY A 197 -3.08 -22.73 9.62
C GLY A 197 -2.14 -23.25 8.52
N PRO A 198 -1.78 -24.54 8.54
CA PRO A 198 -0.93 -25.13 7.51
C PRO A 198 -1.60 -25.03 6.12
N PRO A 199 -0.82 -24.93 5.04
CA PRO A 199 -1.35 -24.93 3.68
C PRO A 199 -2.16 -26.22 3.44
N ARG A 200 -3.40 -26.06 2.98
CA ARG A 200 -4.29 -27.17 2.58
C ARG A 200 -4.01 -27.62 1.16
#